data_AF-A0AA39LFN3-F1
#
_entry.id   AF-A0AA39LFN3-F1
#
_cell.length_a   1.000
_cell.length_b   1.000
_cell.length_c   1.000
_cell.angle_alpha   90.00
_cell.angle_beta   90.00
_cell.angle_gamma   90.00
#
_symmetry.space_group_name_H-M   'P 1'
#
loop_
_entity.id
_entity.type
_entity.pdbx_description
1 polymer ?
#
loop_
_entity_poly.entity_id
_entity_poly.type
_entity_poly.pdbx_seq_one_letter_code
_entity_poly.pdbx_strand_id
1 'polypeptide(L)'
;MSSAPQSKRSSTASDQPKPARIYLHILDYETKEFSGLTTYHGLVRIYNSRTWPSRIFWCVTVVSCLFLFMIHSGILLWGFYQKPTVTQINVMVPADGLLFPDITICNINPVSLTRIRERNISDSLLQYLLHFYDNRVATEWPGIVGQHEEFLDFVRKEENRTGTAFDIANFFHSVGHKCSETVKECYWAGELIESCCSLADDVMTEYGRCFRFSNKKYKRKQWFSGWSFGFEFTLDNRPEERADALPDKFSDLGMKILIHQSNEYPFINSNPLSVPPGEKLYAGIDTFNKTHLPQNDWGSCQPDWDPKKHDTVRVPFNQALRGQLCYEFYA
;
A
#
# COMPACT_ATOMS: atom_id res chain seq x y z
N MET A 1 9.53 -92.62 -45.00
CA MET A 1 10.78 -91.85 -44.82
C MET A 1 10.58 -90.44 -45.37
N SER A 2 10.87 -89.44 -44.53
CA SER A 2 11.09 -88.01 -44.82
C SER A 2 10.05 -87.20 -45.63
N SER A 3 9.33 -86.31 -44.96
CA SER A 3 9.35 -84.84 -45.16
C SER A 3 8.05 -84.16 -44.68
N ALA A 4 8.19 -83.23 -43.73
CA ALA A 4 7.20 -82.19 -43.41
C ALA A 4 7.50 -80.97 -44.32
N PRO A 5 6.58 -80.02 -44.65
CA PRO A 5 5.76 -79.26 -43.67
C PRO A 5 4.37 -78.80 -44.16
N GLN A 6 3.52 -78.21 -43.28
CA GLN A 6 2.70 -77.04 -43.64
C GLN A 6 2.06 -76.31 -42.46
N SER A 7 2.02 -74.99 -42.64
CA SER A 7 1.59 -73.88 -41.78
C SER A 7 0.12 -73.95 -41.34
N LYS A 8 -0.15 -73.72 -40.04
CA LYS A 8 -1.50 -73.43 -39.51
C LYS A 8 -1.71 -71.91 -39.45
N ARG A 9 -2.57 -71.41 -40.32
CA ARG A 9 -3.10 -70.04 -40.30
C ARG A 9 -4.25 -69.99 -39.28
N SER A 10 -4.10 -69.17 -38.24
CA SER A 10 -5.15 -68.87 -37.26
C SER A 10 -6.23 -67.97 -37.91
N SER A 11 -7.48 -68.44 -37.92
CA SER A 11 -8.67 -67.71 -38.39
C SER A 11 -9.60 -67.42 -37.22
N THR A 12 -9.52 -66.22 -36.65
CA THR A 12 -10.40 -65.75 -35.56
C THR A 12 -11.20 -64.51 -35.98
N ALA A 13 -11.78 -64.52 -37.19
CA ALA A 13 -12.58 -63.39 -37.69
C ALA A 13 -13.91 -63.76 -38.36
N SER A 14 -14.41 -65.01 -38.24
CA SER A 14 -15.58 -65.46 -39.00
C SER A 14 -16.83 -65.78 -38.19
N ASP A 15 -17.00 -65.23 -36.99
CA ASP A 15 -18.23 -65.49 -36.22
C ASP A 15 -18.79 -64.21 -35.59
N GLN A 16 -19.46 -63.41 -36.42
CA GLN A 16 -20.26 -62.25 -36.03
C GLN A 16 -21.63 -62.34 -36.74
N PRO A 17 -22.76 -62.10 -36.06
CA PRO A 17 -24.10 -62.27 -36.63
C PRO A 17 -24.34 -61.35 -37.85
N LYS A 18 -24.99 -61.88 -38.91
CA LYS A 18 -25.23 -61.21 -40.22
C LYS A 18 -25.66 -59.73 -40.17
N PRO A 19 -26.56 -59.25 -39.28
CA PRO A 19 -26.87 -57.82 -39.20
C PRO A 19 -25.65 -56.99 -38.76
N ALA A 20 -24.85 -57.47 -37.81
CA ALA A 20 -23.68 -56.75 -37.29
C ALA A 20 -22.62 -56.48 -38.39
N ARG A 21 -22.45 -57.42 -39.33
CA ARG A 21 -21.51 -57.25 -40.46
C ARG A 21 -21.96 -56.18 -41.45
N ILE A 22 -23.26 -56.04 -41.67
CA ILE A 22 -23.85 -54.99 -42.52
C ILE A 22 -23.66 -53.63 -41.85
N TYR A 23 -23.95 -53.53 -40.55
CA TYR A 23 -23.73 -52.30 -39.79
C TYR A 23 -22.26 -51.87 -39.77
N LEU A 24 -21.32 -52.80 -39.60
CA LEU A 24 -19.88 -52.50 -39.62
C LEU A 24 -19.41 -51.97 -40.97
N HIS A 25 -19.93 -52.51 -42.08
CA HIS A 25 -19.62 -52.02 -43.42
C HIS A 25 -20.17 -50.62 -43.69
N ILE A 26 -21.39 -50.35 -43.23
CA ILE A 26 -22.00 -49.01 -43.33
C ILE A 26 -21.19 -48.02 -42.49
N LEU A 27 -20.84 -48.37 -41.25
CA LEU A 27 -20.03 -47.52 -40.38
C LEU A 27 -18.64 -47.22 -40.96
N ASP A 28 -17.97 -48.18 -41.58
CA ASP A 28 -16.66 -47.97 -42.22
C ASP A 28 -16.75 -47.00 -43.41
N TYR A 29 -17.80 -47.14 -44.24
CA TYR A 29 -18.05 -46.25 -45.38
C TYR A 29 -18.29 -44.80 -44.92
N GLU A 30 -19.23 -44.62 -44.00
CA GLU A 30 -19.59 -43.31 -43.43
C GLU A 30 -18.40 -42.66 -42.72
N THR A 31 -17.64 -43.43 -41.93
CA THR A 31 -16.49 -42.89 -41.20
C THR A 31 -15.37 -42.47 -42.15
N LYS A 32 -15.18 -43.19 -43.27
CA LYS A 32 -14.19 -42.86 -44.28
C LYS A 32 -14.57 -41.60 -45.06
N GLU A 33 -15.84 -41.44 -45.43
CA GLU A 33 -16.36 -40.22 -46.04
C GLU A 33 -16.22 -39.03 -45.09
N PHE A 34 -16.64 -39.19 -43.83
CA PHE A 34 -16.48 -38.19 -42.79
C PHE A 34 -15.01 -37.81 -42.55
N SER A 35 -14.10 -38.78 -42.59
CA SER A 35 -12.66 -38.53 -42.44
C SER A 35 -12.06 -37.67 -43.56
N GLY A 36 -12.68 -37.66 -44.75
CA GLY A 36 -12.29 -36.80 -45.86
C GLY A 36 -12.89 -35.39 -45.78
N LEU A 37 -13.98 -35.22 -45.06
CA LEU A 37 -14.70 -33.96 -44.90
C LEU A 37 -14.29 -33.19 -43.63
N THR A 38 -13.84 -33.90 -42.59
CA THR A 38 -13.44 -33.28 -41.32
C THR A 38 -12.16 -32.46 -41.45
N THR A 39 -12.07 -31.38 -40.66
CA THR A 39 -10.83 -30.61 -40.47
C THR A 39 -9.86 -31.26 -39.49
N TYR A 40 -10.24 -32.39 -38.88
CA TYR A 40 -9.37 -33.13 -37.98
C TYR A 40 -8.26 -33.86 -38.76
N HIS A 41 -7.10 -33.20 -38.84
CA HIS A 41 -5.96 -33.61 -39.65
C HIS A 41 -5.44 -35.05 -39.38
N GLY A 42 -5.67 -35.58 -38.18
CA GLY A 42 -5.27 -36.95 -37.82
C GLY A 42 -6.13 -38.05 -38.48
N LEU A 43 -7.44 -37.82 -38.63
CA LEU A 43 -8.39 -38.86 -39.03
C LEU A 43 -8.17 -39.31 -40.48
N VAL A 44 -7.98 -38.33 -41.38
CA VAL A 44 -7.75 -38.58 -42.81
C VAL A 44 -6.49 -39.42 -43.05
N ARG A 45 -5.45 -39.27 -42.21
CA ARG A 45 -4.19 -40.03 -42.33
C ARG A 45 -4.34 -41.45 -41.81
N ILE A 46 -5.10 -41.67 -40.74
CA ILE A 46 -5.40 -43.00 -40.21
C ILE A 46 -6.23 -43.81 -41.23
N TYR A 47 -7.30 -43.24 -41.78
CA TYR A 47 -8.21 -43.94 -42.71
C TYR A 47 -7.63 -44.12 -44.12
N ASN A 48 -6.75 -43.23 -44.60
CA ASN A 48 -6.07 -43.40 -45.89
C ASN A 48 -4.81 -44.29 -45.85
N SER A 49 -4.42 -44.79 -44.68
CA SER A 49 -3.22 -45.63 -44.53
C SER A 49 -3.43 -47.06 -45.03
N ARG A 50 -2.73 -47.41 -46.11
CA ARG A 50 -2.87 -48.73 -46.76
C ARG A 50 -2.29 -49.88 -45.94
N THR A 51 -1.14 -49.68 -45.30
CA THR A 51 -0.42 -50.72 -44.53
C THR A 51 -0.71 -50.63 -43.03
N TRP A 52 -0.71 -51.78 -42.34
CA TRP A 52 -0.96 -51.85 -40.90
C TRP A 52 0.09 -51.10 -40.06
N PRO A 53 1.41 -51.15 -40.37
CA PRO A 53 2.41 -50.33 -39.66
C PRO A 53 2.17 -48.82 -39.82
N SER A 54 1.77 -48.36 -41.01
CA SER A 54 1.46 -46.95 -41.24
C SER A 54 0.24 -46.50 -40.43
N ARG A 55 -0.79 -47.36 -40.29
CA ARG A 55 -1.94 -47.06 -39.42
C ARG A 55 -1.53 -46.92 -37.96
N ILE A 56 -0.70 -47.83 -37.45
CA ILE A 56 -0.17 -47.76 -36.08
C ILE A 56 0.60 -46.46 -35.86
N PHE A 57 1.50 -46.11 -36.78
CA PHE A 57 2.26 -44.86 -36.71
C PHE A 57 1.34 -43.65 -36.58
N TRP A 58 0.37 -43.49 -37.47
CA TRP A 58 -0.55 -42.35 -37.42
C TRP A 58 -1.46 -42.35 -36.19
N CYS A 59 -1.90 -43.52 -35.72
CA CYS A 59 -2.63 -43.62 -34.45
C CYS A 59 -1.77 -43.15 -33.27
N VAL A 60 -0.51 -43.58 -33.18
CA VAL A 60 0.41 -43.14 -32.12
C VAL A 60 0.64 -41.64 -32.20
N THR A 61 0.95 -41.09 -33.38
CA THR A 61 1.14 -39.64 -33.56
C THR A 61 -0.10 -38.87 -33.12
N VAL A 62 -1.29 -39.29 -33.53
CA VAL A 62 -2.55 -38.64 -33.17
C VAL A 62 -2.81 -38.69 -31.67
N VAL A 63 -2.62 -39.86 -31.04
CA VAL A 63 -2.77 -40.02 -29.59
C VAL A 63 -1.75 -39.17 -28.82
N SER A 64 -0.50 -39.13 -29.26
CA SER A 64 0.54 -38.30 -28.67
C SER A 64 0.21 -36.81 -28.79
N CYS A 65 -0.24 -36.34 -29.96
CA CYS A 65 -0.65 -34.95 -30.15
C CYS A 65 -1.85 -34.58 -29.27
N LEU A 66 -2.85 -35.46 -29.15
CA LEU A 66 -3.99 -35.24 -28.25
C LEU A 66 -3.57 -35.19 -26.79
N PHE A 67 -2.67 -36.08 -26.36
CA PHE A 67 -2.16 -36.11 -24.99
C PHE A 67 -1.39 -34.84 -24.64
N LEU A 68 -0.46 -34.41 -25.51
CA LEU A 68 0.28 -33.16 -25.34
C LEU A 68 -0.64 -31.95 -25.33
N PHE A 69 -1.66 -31.92 -26.19
CA PHE A 69 -2.67 -30.87 -26.21
C PHE A 69 -3.43 -30.79 -24.88
N MET A 70 -3.87 -31.93 -24.33
CA MET A 70 -4.57 -31.95 -23.03
C MET A 70 -3.67 -31.47 -21.89
N ILE A 71 -2.39 -31.86 -21.88
CA ILE A 71 -1.42 -31.36 -20.90
C ILE A 71 -1.25 -29.84 -21.04
N HIS A 72 -0.97 -29.33 -22.24
CA HIS A 72 -0.77 -27.90 -22.47
C HIS A 72 -2.02 -27.07 -22.14
N SER A 73 -3.20 -27.55 -22.54
CA SER A 73 -4.47 -26.92 -22.18
C SER A 73 -4.67 -26.92 -20.67
N GLY A 74 -4.33 -28.00 -19.98
CA GLY A 74 -4.37 -28.08 -18.52
C GLY A 74 -3.44 -27.08 -17.85
N ILE A 75 -2.21 -26.93 -18.35
CA ILE A 75 -1.24 -25.94 -17.87
C ILE A 75 -1.74 -24.52 -18.08
N LEU A 76 -2.29 -24.20 -19.25
CA LEU A 76 -2.82 -22.86 -19.55
C LEU A 76 -4.04 -22.52 -18.69
N LEU A 77 -4.98 -23.46 -18.54
CA LEU A 77 -6.15 -23.27 -17.67
C LEU A 77 -5.74 -23.11 -16.22
N TRP A 78 -4.82 -23.97 -15.74
CA TRP A 78 -4.26 -23.86 -14.39
C TRP A 78 -3.60 -22.50 -14.17
N GLY A 79 -2.76 -22.05 -15.11
CA GLY A 79 -2.13 -20.74 -15.08
C GLY A 79 -3.16 -19.60 -15.04
N PHE A 80 -4.25 -19.69 -15.80
CA PHE A 80 -5.34 -18.71 -15.76
C PHE A 80 -6.06 -18.69 -14.40
N TYR A 81 -6.35 -19.86 -13.82
CA TYR A 81 -6.98 -19.97 -12.50
C TYR A 81 -6.09 -19.49 -11.35
N GLN A 82 -4.77 -19.43 -11.54
CA GLN A 82 -3.84 -18.80 -10.60
C GLN A 82 -3.91 -17.26 -10.61
N LYS A 83 -4.68 -16.66 -11.52
CA LYS A 83 -4.91 -15.21 -11.61
C LYS A 83 -3.61 -14.39 -11.77
N PRO A 84 -2.83 -14.61 -12.84
CA PRO A 84 -1.54 -13.95 -13.02
C PRO A 84 -1.76 -12.46 -13.34
N THR A 85 -1.09 -11.58 -12.59
CA THR A 85 -1.13 -10.12 -12.78
C THR A 85 0.24 -9.58 -13.18
N VAL A 86 0.28 -8.60 -14.09
CA VAL A 86 1.53 -7.97 -14.54
C VAL A 86 1.55 -6.50 -14.14
N THR A 87 2.66 -6.04 -13.57
CA THR A 87 2.88 -4.63 -13.22
C THR A 87 3.55 -3.89 -14.38
N GLN A 88 2.95 -2.79 -14.82
CA GLN A 88 3.54 -1.89 -15.82
C GLN A 88 4.11 -0.64 -15.15
N ILE A 89 5.36 -0.30 -15.48
CA ILE A 89 6.05 0.90 -14.97
C ILE A 89 6.22 1.88 -16.13
N ASN A 90 5.64 3.07 -16.00
CA ASN A 90 5.77 4.15 -16.96
C ASN A 90 6.46 5.33 -16.30
N VAL A 91 7.57 5.79 -16.87
CA VAL A 91 8.27 6.99 -16.41
C VAL A 91 7.67 8.19 -17.13
N MET A 92 7.02 9.08 -16.37
CA MET A 92 6.42 10.31 -16.90
C MET A 92 7.23 11.52 -16.45
N VAL A 93 7.67 12.34 -17.40
CA VAL A 93 8.29 13.64 -17.12
C VAL A 93 7.26 14.71 -17.54
N PRO A 94 6.48 15.26 -16.59
CA PRO A 94 5.44 16.20 -16.95
C PRO A 94 6.04 17.51 -17.45
N ALA A 95 5.62 17.92 -18.65
CA ALA A 95 6.08 19.16 -19.28
C ALA A 95 5.69 20.41 -18.47
N ASP A 96 4.63 20.35 -17.66
CA ASP A 96 4.13 21.47 -16.84
C ASP A 96 4.71 21.49 -15.41
N GLY A 97 5.79 20.74 -15.15
CA GLY A 97 6.39 20.57 -13.83
C GLY A 97 5.59 19.66 -12.89
N LEU A 98 6.23 19.21 -11.83
CA LEU A 98 5.64 18.36 -10.78
C LEU A 98 5.04 19.23 -9.68
N LEU A 99 3.81 18.92 -9.28
CA LEU A 99 3.21 19.57 -8.11
C LEU A 99 3.99 19.18 -6.85
N PHE A 100 4.45 20.18 -6.10
CA PHE A 100 5.23 19.92 -4.90
C PHE A 100 4.33 19.37 -3.78
N PRO A 101 4.77 18.33 -3.03
CA PRO A 101 3.99 17.74 -1.95
C PRO A 101 3.82 18.69 -0.76
N ASP A 102 3.01 18.28 0.21
CA ASP A 102 2.93 18.99 1.49
C ASP A 102 4.10 18.56 2.38
N ILE A 103 4.65 19.51 3.12
CA ILE A 103 5.70 19.27 4.12
C ILE A 103 5.12 19.60 5.50
N THR A 104 5.17 18.64 6.42
CA THR A 104 4.85 18.87 7.83
C THR A 104 6.11 18.80 8.68
N ILE A 105 6.38 19.86 9.44
CA ILE A 105 7.55 19.99 10.32
C ILE A 105 7.09 19.95 11.78
N CYS A 106 7.71 19.08 12.56
CA CYS A 106 7.45 18.90 13.99
C CYS A 106 8.73 19.05 14.79
N ASN A 107 8.68 19.82 15.87
CA ASN A 107 9.72 19.76 16.89
C ASN A 107 9.55 18.46 17.68
N ILE A 108 10.64 17.73 17.89
CA ILE A 108 10.60 16.51 18.72
C ILE A 108 10.23 16.85 20.17
N ASN A 109 10.58 18.05 20.64
CA ASN A 109 10.09 18.58 21.91
C ASN A 109 8.62 19.06 21.74
N PRO A 110 7.64 18.38 22.35
CA PRO A 110 6.22 18.68 22.11
C PRO A 110 5.73 19.94 22.85
N VAL A 111 6.53 20.46 23.80
CA VAL A 111 6.13 21.53 24.72
C VAL A 111 7.23 22.57 24.90
N SER A 112 6.86 23.81 25.26
CA SER A 112 7.80 24.80 25.77
C SER A 112 7.88 24.68 27.29
N LEU A 113 9.10 24.44 27.81
CA LEU A 113 9.38 24.37 29.24
C LEU A 113 8.87 25.62 29.99
N THR A 114 9.04 26.81 29.40
CA THR A 114 8.52 28.05 29.98
C THR A 114 6.99 27.98 30.16
N ARG A 115 6.25 27.55 29.14
CA ARG A 115 4.77 27.44 29.18
C ARG A 115 4.26 26.34 30.11
N ILE A 116 5.06 25.29 30.34
CA ILE A 116 4.77 24.24 31.31
C ILE A 116 4.95 24.77 32.73
N ARG A 117 6.05 25.49 32.99
CA ARG A 117 6.32 26.12 34.30
C ARG A 117 5.30 27.20 34.65
N GLU A 118 4.89 28.03 33.69
CA GLU A 118 3.82 29.03 33.88
C GLU A 118 2.49 28.42 34.34
N ARG A 119 2.22 27.17 33.98
CA ARG A 119 1.04 26.42 34.40
C ARG A 119 1.24 25.60 35.67
N ASN A 120 2.42 25.68 36.30
CA ASN A 120 2.79 24.89 37.49
C ASN A 120 2.61 23.38 37.30
N ILE A 121 2.90 22.86 36.11
CA ILE A 121 2.78 21.43 35.81
C ILE A 121 4.04 20.70 36.31
N SER A 122 3.84 19.65 37.11
CA SER A 122 4.92 18.79 37.59
C SER A 122 5.41 17.83 36.48
N ASP A 123 6.63 17.32 36.63
CA ASP A 123 7.21 16.34 35.69
C ASP A 123 6.37 15.05 35.59
N SER A 124 5.77 14.61 36.71
CA SER A 124 4.87 13.46 36.75
C SER A 124 3.57 13.72 36.00
N LEU A 125 2.97 14.90 36.20
CA LEU A 125 1.75 15.28 35.49
C LEU A 125 2.01 15.46 34.00
N LEU A 126 3.16 16.03 33.60
CA LEU A 126 3.53 16.17 32.20
C LEU A 126 3.63 14.81 31.50
N GLN A 127 4.27 13.83 32.14
CA GLN A 127 4.35 12.46 31.61
C GLN A 127 2.96 11.82 31.46
N TYR A 128 2.08 12.00 32.46
CA TYR A 128 0.71 11.51 32.42
C TYR A 128 -0.09 12.15 31.27
N LEU A 129 0.01 13.47 31.10
CA LEU A 129 -0.64 14.22 30.01
C LEU A 129 -0.15 13.76 28.63
N LEU A 130 1.16 13.58 28.46
CA LEU A 130 1.74 13.13 27.19
C LEU A 130 1.30 11.71 26.83
N HIS A 131 1.21 10.81 27.81
CA HIS A 131 0.72 9.47 27.57
C HIS A 131 -0.79 9.45 27.27
N PHE A 132 -1.61 10.25 27.98
CA PHE A 132 -3.03 10.39 27.66
C PHE A 132 -3.24 10.95 26.25
N TYR A 133 -2.37 11.84 25.80
CA TYR A 133 -2.41 12.38 24.44
C TYR A 133 -2.04 11.35 23.37
N ASP A 134 -1.07 10.49 23.65
CA ASP A 134 -0.60 9.45 22.73
C ASP A 134 -1.58 8.27 22.64
N ASN A 135 -2.12 7.82 23.78
CA ASN A 135 -3.11 6.75 23.86
C ASN A 135 -4.50 7.26 23.46
N ARG A 136 -4.74 7.35 22.15
CA ARG A 136 -6.05 7.68 21.55
C ARG A 136 -7.13 6.59 21.71
N VAL A 137 -7.03 5.72 22.73
CA VAL A 137 -7.97 4.63 23.02
C VAL A 137 -8.54 4.80 24.43
N ALA A 138 -9.87 4.76 24.50
CA ALA A 138 -10.73 4.88 25.69
C ALA A 138 -10.60 3.72 26.71
N THR A 139 -9.41 3.20 26.93
CA THR A 139 -9.14 2.25 28.01
C THR A 139 -8.56 3.01 29.18
N GLU A 140 -9.29 2.98 30.31
CA GLU A 140 -8.82 3.43 31.62
C GLU A 140 -7.39 2.95 31.83
N TRP A 141 -6.44 3.88 31.97
CA TRP A 141 -5.09 3.52 32.37
C TRP A 141 -5.09 3.33 33.89
N PRO A 142 -4.89 2.11 34.43
CA PRO A 142 -4.67 1.92 35.85
C PRO A 142 -3.23 2.33 36.19
N GLY A 143 -2.98 3.63 36.21
CA GLY A 143 -1.66 4.22 36.44
C GLY A 143 -1.73 5.34 37.47
N ILE A 144 -1.69 4.94 38.75
CA ILE A 144 -1.54 5.77 39.96
C ILE A 144 -2.73 6.71 40.24
N VAL A 145 -3.60 6.32 41.18
CA VAL A 145 -4.72 7.14 41.71
C VAL A 145 -4.29 8.58 42.00
N GLY A 146 -3.08 8.79 42.55
CA GLY A 146 -2.54 10.13 42.83
C GLY A 146 -2.24 11.00 41.58
N GLN A 147 -1.77 10.41 40.48
CA GLN A 147 -1.54 11.16 39.23
C GLN A 147 -2.87 11.52 38.55
N HIS A 148 -3.85 10.62 38.63
CA HIS A 148 -5.19 10.89 38.14
C HIS A 148 -5.88 12.00 38.95
N GLU A 149 -5.73 12.03 40.27
CA GLU A 149 -6.22 13.12 41.12
C GLU A 149 -5.55 14.47 40.78
N GLU A 150 -4.23 14.48 40.60
CA GLU A 150 -3.48 15.68 40.17
C GLU A 150 -3.95 16.17 38.80
N PHE A 151 -4.19 15.25 37.86
CA PHE A 151 -4.75 15.55 36.55
C PHE A 151 -6.15 16.17 36.63
N LEU A 152 -7.05 15.62 37.45
CA LEU A 152 -8.41 16.17 37.61
C LEU A 152 -8.40 17.57 38.24
N ASP A 153 -7.51 17.83 39.19
CA ASP A 153 -7.32 19.17 39.77
C ASP A 153 -6.77 20.15 38.72
N PHE A 154 -5.79 19.72 37.93
CA PHE A 154 -5.25 20.51 36.82
C PHE A 154 -6.32 20.86 35.77
N VAL A 155 -7.12 19.87 35.33
CA VAL A 155 -8.23 20.08 34.39
C VAL A 155 -9.18 21.15 34.91
N ARG A 156 -9.61 21.03 36.17
CA ARG A 156 -10.50 22.03 36.79
C ARG A 156 -9.91 23.44 36.81
N LYS A 157 -8.60 23.55 37.09
CA LYS A 157 -7.88 24.83 37.08
C LYS A 157 -7.79 25.42 35.66
N GLU A 158 -7.49 24.61 34.66
CA GLU A 158 -7.43 25.06 33.27
C GLU A 158 -8.80 25.45 32.73
N GLU A 159 -9.86 24.72 33.06
CA GLU A 159 -11.24 25.07 32.68
C GLU A 159 -11.66 26.40 33.31
N ASN A 160 -11.33 26.61 34.59
CA ASN A 160 -11.58 27.89 35.26
C ASN A 160 -10.76 29.05 34.66
N ARG A 161 -9.53 28.78 34.20
CA ARG A 161 -8.64 29.77 33.60
C ARG A 161 -9.08 30.18 32.19
N THR A 162 -9.51 29.20 31.39
CA THR A 162 -9.87 29.40 29.97
C THR A 162 -11.35 29.70 29.77
N GLY A 163 -12.21 29.32 30.72
CA GLY A 163 -13.66 29.41 30.61
C GLY A 163 -14.27 28.39 29.63
N THR A 164 -13.50 27.39 29.20
CA THR A 164 -13.91 26.37 28.23
C THR A 164 -13.61 24.97 28.76
N ALA A 165 -14.36 23.97 28.31
CA ALA A 165 -14.11 22.57 28.64
C ALA A 165 -12.69 22.16 28.22
N PHE A 166 -12.02 21.37 29.05
CA PHE A 166 -10.64 20.95 28.78
C PHE A 166 -10.59 20.00 27.59
N ASP A 167 -9.78 20.37 26.61
CA ASP A 167 -9.42 19.53 25.48
C ASP A 167 -7.89 19.41 25.45
N ILE A 168 -7.40 18.19 25.55
CA ILE A 168 -5.97 17.91 25.59
C ILE A 168 -5.25 18.34 24.30
N ALA A 169 -5.92 18.28 23.15
CA ALA A 169 -5.34 18.73 21.89
C ALA A 169 -5.15 20.25 21.89
N ASN A 170 -6.14 21.01 22.36
CA ASN A 170 -6.04 22.46 22.51
C ASN A 170 -5.01 22.84 23.58
N PHE A 171 -4.90 22.05 24.65
CA PHE A 171 -3.85 22.22 25.64
C PHE A 171 -2.46 22.09 24.98
N PHE A 172 -2.16 21.00 24.28
CA PHE A 172 -0.86 20.82 23.60
C PHE A 172 -0.62 21.81 22.47
N HIS A 173 -1.67 22.29 21.80
CA HIS A 173 -1.57 23.42 20.86
C HIS A 173 -1.05 24.68 21.56
N SER A 174 -1.55 24.96 22.77
CA SER A 174 -1.24 26.17 23.53
C SER A 174 0.11 26.13 24.28
N VAL A 175 0.62 24.95 24.66
CA VAL A 175 1.95 24.79 25.28
C VAL A 175 3.05 24.51 24.26
N GLY A 176 2.69 24.04 23.06
CA GLY A 176 3.64 23.72 22.00
C GLY A 176 4.40 24.95 21.48
N HIS A 177 5.48 24.67 20.75
CA HIS A 177 6.25 25.71 20.06
C HIS A 177 5.38 26.38 18.99
N LYS A 178 5.60 27.67 18.73
CA LYS A 178 4.94 28.41 17.64
C LYS A 178 5.75 28.30 16.36
N CYS A 179 5.10 28.47 15.21
CA CYS A 179 5.80 28.43 13.92
C CYS A 179 6.94 29.46 13.87
N SER A 180 6.69 30.68 14.35
CA SER A 180 7.69 31.76 14.40
C SER A 180 8.87 31.46 15.34
N GLU A 181 8.70 30.53 16.28
CA GLU A 181 9.76 30.09 17.19
C GLU A 181 10.63 29.02 16.53
N THR A 182 10.02 28.14 15.74
CA THR A 182 10.66 26.96 15.12
C THR A 182 11.21 27.21 13.72
N VAL A 183 10.45 27.85 12.82
CA VAL A 183 10.86 28.10 11.43
C VAL A 183 11.39 29.53 11.35
N LYS A 184 12.71 29.68 11.29
CA LYS A 184 13.37 30.99 11.23
C LYS A 184 13.36 31.57 9.83
N GLU A 185 13.70 30.75 8.85
CA GLU A 185 13.78 31.13 7.45
C GLU A 185 13.25 30.00 6.58
N CYS A 186 12.71 30.36 5.43
CA CYS A 186 12.38 29.42 4.39
C CYS A 186 12.52 30.07 3.02
N TYR A 187 12.93 29.23 2.07
CA TYR A 187 13.12 29.62 0.68
C TYR A 187 12.28 28.69 -0.18
N TRP A 188 11.82 29.22 -1.31
CA TRP A 188 11.23 28.41 -2.37
C TRP A 188 11.95 28.73 -3.68
N ALA A 189 12.49 27.70 -4.33
CA ALA A 189 13.21 27.85 -5.58
C ALA A 189 14.36 28.90 -5.53
N GLY A 190 15.02 29.01 -4.37
CA GLY A 190 16.11 29.97 -4.11
C GLY A 190 15.65 31.37 -3.71
N GLU A 191 14.35 31.66 -3.73
CA GLU A 191 13.80 32.94 -3.29
C GLU A 191 13.37 32.88 -1.82
N LEU A 192 13.81 33.88 -1.04
CA LEU A 192 13.41 34.03 0.36
C LEU A 192 11.92 34.34 0.46
N ILE A 193 11.22 33.62 1.35
CA ILE A 193 9.84 33.93 1.70
C ILE A 193 9.85 34.75 3.00
N GLU A 194 9.43 36.03 2.92
CA GLU A 194 9.46 36.95 4.06
C GLU A 194 8.70 36.44 5.29
N SER A 195 7.58 35.74 5.09
CA SER A 195 6.77 35.19 6.17
C SER A 195 6.42 33.72 5.91
N CYS A 196 7.31 32.82 6.31
CA CYS A 196 7.11 31.37 6.20
C CYS A 196 5.84 30.89 6.89
N CYS A 197 5.59 31.41 8.10
CA CYS A 197 4.44 31.00 8.90
C CYS A 197 3.09 31.47 8.35
N SER A 198 3.07 32.39 7.38
CA SER A 198 1.84 32.72 6.63
C SER A 198 1.43 31.61 5.63
N LEU A 199 2.38 30.72 5.30
CA LEU A 199 2.17 29.57 4.41
C LEU A 199 1.90 28.28 5.18
N ALA A 200 2.07 28.29 6.51
CA ALA A 200 1.97 27.12 7.35
C ALA A 200 0.66 27.13 8.14
N ASP A 201 -0.03 26.00 8.14
CA ASP A 201 -1.17 25.75 9.00
C ASP A 201 -0.72 24.95 10.24
N ASP A 202 -1.27 25.28 11.41
CA ASP A 202 -1.05 24.47 12.61
C ASP A 202 -1.78 23.13 12.48
N VAL A 203 -1.10 22.02 12.79
CA VAL A 203 -1.67 20.67 12.80
C VAL A 203 -1.25 19.91 14.05
N MET A 204 -2.21 19.24 14.71
CA MET A 204 -2.01 18.54 15.98
C MET A 204 -1.67 17.06 15.78
N THR A 205 -0.39 16.72 15.77
CA THR A 205 0.10 15.35 15.49
C THR A 205 0.44 14.60 16.78
N GLU A 206 0.96 13.38 16.64
CA GLU A 206 1.46 12.55 17.74
C GLU A 206 2.67 13.18 18.49
N TYR A 207 3.26 14.24 17.92
CA TYR A 207 4.33 15.07 18.51
C TYR A 207 3.82 16.42 19.05
N GLY A 208 2.50 16.60 19.16
CA GLY A 208 1.89 17.86 19.56
C GLY A 208 1.72 18.81 18.39
N ARG A 209 2.00 20.10 18.61
CA ARG A 209 1.79 21.13 17.59
C ARG A 209 2.89 21.10 16.53
N CYS A 210 2.48 20.93 15.28
CA CYS A 210 3.36 20.93 14.11
C CYS A 210 2.87 21.92 13.04
N PHE A 211 3.71 22.17 12.04
CA PHE A 211 3.47 23.17 11.00
C PHE A 211 3.42 22.50 9.63
N ARG A 212 2.26 22.57 8.98
CA ARG A 212 2.03 22.02 7.65
C ARG A 212 2.13 23.12 6.61
N PHE A 213 3.15 23.04 5.77
CA PHE A 213 3.31 23.86 4.58
C PHE A 213 2.50 23.24 3.44
N SER A 214 1.21 23.59 3.37
CA SER A 214 0.33 23.00 2.36
C SER A 214 0.47 23.69 1.02
N ASN A 215 0.62 22.88 -0.02
CA ASN A 215 0.67 23.37 -1.39
C ASN A 215 -0.72 23.45 -2.06
N LYS A 216 -1.81 23.21 -1.30
CA LYS A 216 -3.18 23.24 -1.81
C LYS A 216 -3.59 24.61 -2.37
N LYS A 217 -3.16 25.69 -1.72
CA LYS A 217 -3.49 27.08 -2.09
C LYS A 217 -2.55 27.61 -3.18
N TYR A 218 -1.24 27.45 -2.99
CA TYR A 218 -0.22 28.08 -3.83
C TYR A 218 0.09 27.28 -5.10
N LYS A 219 -0.21 25.97 -5.12
CA LYS A 219 -0.01 25.06 -6.27
C LYS A 219 1.39 25.19 -6.91
N ARG A 220 2.41 25.36 -6.07
CA ARG A 220 3.81 25.46 -6.45
C ARG A 220 4.24 24.20 -7.19
N LYS A 221 4.99 24.39 -8.27
CA LYS A 221 5.51 23.30 -9.09
C LYS A 221 7.02 23.35 -9.19
N GLN A 222 7.64 22.18 -9.16
CA GLN A 222 9.06 22.01 -9.41
C GLN A 222 9.26 21.59 -10.88
N TRP A 223 10.10 22.35 -11.60
CA TRP A 223 10.40 22.11 -13.01
C TRP A 223 11.75 21.43 -13.23
N PHE A 224 12.71 21.71 -12.35
CA PHE A 224 14.05 21.16 -12.40
C PHE A 224 14.37 20.43 -11.11
N SER A 225 15.16 19.36 -11.23
CA SER A 225 15.74 18.70 -10.07
C SER A 225 16.87 19.54 -9.49
N GLY A 226 17.10 19.39 -8.19
CA GLY A 226 18.12 20.11 -7.46
C GLY A 226 17.59 20.72 -6.17
N TRP A 227 18.48 20.83 -5.18
CA TRP A 227 18.14 21.32 -3.84
C TRP A 227 17.64 22.77 -3.85
N SER A 228 18.14 23.60 -4.77
CA SER A 228 17.76 25.01 -4.91
C SER A 228 16.41 25.23 -5.59
N PHE A 229 15.76 24.18 -6.12
CA PHE A 229 14.48 24.29 -6.84
C PHE A 229 13.27 23.77 -6.02
N GLY A 230 13.46 23.54 -4.73
CA GLY A 230 12.42 23.11 -3.79
C GLY A 230 12.30 24.06 -2.59
N PHE A 231 11.77 23.53 -1.49
CA PHE A 231 11.82 24.23 -0.20
C PHE A 231 13.16 24.04 0.49
N GLU A 232 13.68 25.11 1.06
CA GLU A 232 14.77 25.10 2.03
C GLU A 232 14.26 25.74 3.33
N PHE A 233 14.58 25.14 4.47
CA PHE A 233 14.14 25.62 5.79
C PHE A 233 15.33 25.74 6.74
N THR A 234 15.38 26.83 7.48
CA THR A 234 16.25 26.99 8.65
C THR A 234 15.39 26.81 9.90
N LEU A 235 15.66 25.74 10.65
CA LEU A 235 14.86 25.31 11.79
C LEU A 235 15.62 25.51 13.10
N ASP A 236 14.88 25.87 14.14
CA ASP A 236 15.35 26.00 15.51
C ASP A 236 14.57 25.03 16.40
N ASN A 237 15.28 24.04 16.94
CA ASN A 237 14.71 23.01 17.81
C ASN A 237 14.60 23.45 19.27
N ARG A 238 15.09 24.65 19.63
CA ARG A 238 14.97 25.26 20.97
C ARG A 238 15.34 24.33 22.12
N PRO A 239 16.59 23.83 22.18
CA PRO A 239 17.01 22.89 23.22
C PRO A 239 16.87 23.46 24.64
N GLU A 240 16.94 24.78 24.81
CA GLU A 240 16.75 25.47 26.09
C GLU A 240 15.31 25.42 26.63
N GLU A 241 14.33 25.16 25.77
CA GLU A 241 12.92 25.03 26.12
C GLU A 241 12.49 23.56 26.29
N ARG A 242 13.44 22.63 26.34
CA ARG A 242 13.16 21.20 26.51
C ARG A 242 12.92 20.85 27.97
N ALA A 243 11.82 20.13 28.24
CA ALA A 243 11.55 19.59 29.55
C ALA A 243 12.46 18.39 29.87
N ASP A 244 12.89 18.28 31.12
CA ASP A 244 13.82 17.24 31.57
C ASP A 244 13.17 15.85 31.59
N ALA A 245 11.90 15.77 31.98
CA ALA A 245 11.16 14.53 32.15
C ALA A 245 10.19 14.25 30.99
N LEU A 246 10.74 13.98 29.80
CA LEU A 246 9.95 13.55 28.63
C LEU A 246 9.99 12.01 28.48
N PRO A 247 8.88 11.37 28.05
CA PRO A 247 8.87 9.95 27.69
C PRO A 247 9.89 9.57 26.62
N ASP A 248 10.28 8.29 26.58
CA ASP A 248 11.27 7.74 25.64
C ASP A 248 11.00 8.09 24.17
N LYS A 249 9.73 8.18 23.77
CA LYS A 249 9.29 8.60 22.43
C LYS A 249 9.90 9.95 21.99
N PHE A 250 10.17 10.84 22.93
CA PHE A 250 10.71 12.17 22.70
C PHE A 250 12.19 12.28 23.09
N SER A 251 12.88 11.17 23.34
CA SER A 251 14.29 11.15 23.73
C SER A 251 15.24 11.67 22.64
N ASP A 252 14.86 11.53 21.36
CA ASP A 252 15.57 12.12 20.23
C ASP A 252 15.68 13.65 20.34
N LEU A 253 16.67 14.22 19.65
CA LEU A 253 16.86 15.68 19.53
C LEU A 253 16.73 16.12 18.07
N GLY A 254 16.15 17.30 17.88
CA GLY A 254 16.00 17.94 16.57
C GLY A 254 14.56 17.95 16.08
N MET A 255 14.37 17.71 14.79
CA MET A 255 13.10 17.90 14.09
C MET A 255 12.69 16.62 13.36
N LYS A 256 11.38 16.37 13.28
CA LYS A 256 10.79 15.37 12.37
C LYS A 256 10.11 16.09 11.22
N ILE A 257 10.38 15.67 9.99
CA ILE A 257 9.84 16.23 8.76
C ILE A 257 9.14 15.13 7.99
N LEU A 258 7.84 15.30 7.74
CA LEU A 258 7.05 14.36 6.94
C LEU A 258 6.69 15.01 5.60
N ILE A 259 6.96 14.28 4.51
CA ILE A 259 6.58 14.65 3.16
C ILE A 259 5.40 13.76 2.77
N HIS A 260 4.25 14.35 2.44
CA HIS A 260 3.03 13.59 2.18
C HIS A 260 2.12 14.27 1.15
N GLN A 261 1.09 13.56 0.69
CA GLN A 261 0.14 14.14 -0.25
C GLN A 261 -0.76 15.19 0.43
N SER A 262 -1.19 16.21 -0.32
CA SER A 262 -1.97 17.33 0.24
C SER A 262 -3.38 16.95 0.73
N ASN A 263 -3.89 15.77 0.41
CA ASN A 263 -5.15 15.22 0.90
C ASN A 263 -4.98 14.30 2.12
N GLU A 264 -3.75 13.95 2.47
CA GLU A 264 -3.44 13.05 3.59
C GLU A 264 -3.23 13.85 4.88
N TYR A 265 -3.50 13.17 5.99
CA TYR A 265 -3.20 13.68 7.32
C TYR A 265 -1.74 13.34 7.67
N PRO A 266 -0.97 14.28 8.26
CA PRO A 266 0.43 14.03 8.60
C PRO A 266 0.58 13.15 9.84
N PHE A 267 0.61 11.83 9.64
CA PHE A 267 0.92 10.86 10.69
C PHE A 267 2.43 10.72 10.85
N ILE A 268 3.02 11.41 11.82
CA ILE A 268 4.47 11.57 11.93
C ILE A 268 5.15 10.25 12.32
N ASN A 269 4.46 9.36 13.03
CA ASN A 269 5.00 8.05 13.41
C ASN A 269 5.15 7.06 12.23
N SER A 270 4.68 7.39 11.02
CA SER A 270 4.79 6.50 9.85
C SER A 270 6.24 6.38 9.35
N ASN A 271 6.69 7.37 8.58
CA ASN A 271 8.02 7.42 7.97
C ASN A 271 8.52 8.87 7.86
N PRO A 272 8.83 9.53 9.00
CA PRO A 272 9.37 10.87 8.99
C PRO A 272 10.87 10.87 8.69
N LEU A 273 11.36 11.93 8.07
CA LEU A 273 12.78 12.26 8.05
C LEU A 273 13.15 12.91 9.37
N SER A 274 14.24 12.46 9.99
CA SER A 274 14.75 13.05 11.24
C SER A 274 15.94 13.94 10.94
N VAL A 275 15.90 15.18 11.43
CA VAL A 275 16.98 16.16 11.27
C VAL A 275 17.58 16.45 12.65
N PRO A 276 18.80 15.98 12.93
CA PRO A 276 19.47 16.30 14.18
C PRO A 276 19.89 17.78 14.21
N PRO A 277 20.02 18.39 15.40
CA PRO A 277 20.49 19.76 15.52
C PRO A 277 21.94 19.91 15.03
N GLY A 278 22.25 21.03 14.37
CA GLY A 278 23.59 21.33 13.87
C GLY A 278 23.95 20.73 12.52
N GLU A 279 23.07 19.91 11.93
CA GLU A 279 23.29 19.25 10.64
C GLU A 279 22.40 19.81 9.53
N LYS A 280 22.85 19.66 8.27
CA LYS A 280 22.05 19.99 7.08
C LYS A 280 21.58 18.71 6.38
N LEU A 281 20.27 18.52 6.28
CA LEU A 281 19.65 17.41 5.54
C LEU A 281 19.28 17.85 4.12
N TYR A 282 19.70 17.07 3.13
CA TYR A 282 19.20 17.16 1.75
C TYR A 282 18.33 15.94 1.46
N ALA A 283 17.07 16.17 1.12
CA ALA A 283 16.11 15.11 0.80
C ALA A 283 15.71 15.18 -0.68
N GLY A 284 16.10 14.15 -1.45
CA GLY A 284 15.56 13.93 -2.79
C GLY A 284 14.16 13.34 -2.71
N ILE A 285 13.24 13.85 -3.54
CA ILE A 285 11.84 13.41 -3.55
C ILE A 285 11.54 12.83 -4.93
N ASP A 286 11.20 11.54 -4.96
CA ASP A 286 10.71 10.87 -6.16
C ASP A 286 9.21 10.61 -6.02
N THR A 287 8.46 10.97 -7.05
CA THR A 287 7.00 10.79 -7.06
C THR A 287 6.63 9.62 -7.97
N PHE A 288 5.83 8.71 -7.44
CA PHE A 288 5.28 7.59 -8.21
C PHE A 288 3.76 7.55 -8.01
N ASN A 289 3.03 7.25 -9.09
CA ASN A 289 1.62 6.93 -9.02
C ASN A 289 1.48 5.40 -9.10
N LYS A 290 0.86 4.79 -8.09
CA LYS A 290 0.61 3.34 -8.04
C LYS A 290 -0.88 3.11 -8.18
N THR A 291 -1.24 2.32 -9.18
CA THR A 291 -2.60 1.82 -9.36
C THR A 291 -2.59 0.32 -9.14
N HIS A 292 -3.41 -0.14 -8.20
CA HIS A 292 -3.55 -1.55 -7.86
C HIS A 292 -4.87 -2.07 -8.43
N LEU A 293 -4.92 -3.37 -8.71
CA LEU A 293 -6.12 -4.00 -9.26
C LEU A 293 -7.21 -4.16 -8.18
N PRO A 294 -8.49 -3.93 -8.52
CA PRO A 294 -9.59 -4.24 -7.62
C PRO A 294 -9.81 -5.76 -7.51
N GLN A 295 -10.60 -6.18 -6.51
CA GLN A 295 -10.87 -7.60 -6.27
C GLN A 295 -11.53 -8.33 -7.44
N ASN A 296 -12.34 -7.62 -8.24
CA ASN A 296 -12.97 -8.16 -9.44
C ASN A 296 -11.94 -8.49 -10.55
N ASP A 297 -10.81 -7.79 -10.56
CA ASP A 297 -9.72 -7.95 -11.52
C ASP A 297 -8.50 -8.62 -10.87
N TRP A 298 -8.75 -9.57 -9.96
CA TRP A 298 -7.75 -10.39 -9.29
C TRP A 298 -6.76 -9.67 -8.36
N GLY A 299 -7.01 -8.40 -8.02
CA GLY A 299 -6.23 -7.71 -7.01
C GLY A 299 -6.83 -7.78 -5.61
N SER A 300 -6.25 -7.00 -4.70
CA SER A 300 -6.68 -6.93 -3.29
C SER A 300 -7.26 -5.57 -2.91
N CYS A 301 -7.30 -4.61 -3.83
CA CYS A 301 -7.77 -3.27 -3.51
C CYS A 301 -9.29 -3.16 -3.51
N GLN A 302 -9.80 -2.38 -2.57
CA GLN A 302 -11.20 -1.96 -2.53
C GLN A 302 -11.29 -0.51 -3.01
N PRO A 303 -12.21 -0.19 -3.94
CA PRO A 303 -12.31 1.14 -4.52
C PRO A 303 -12.85 2.18 -3.52
N ASP A 304 -13.70 1.76 -2.58
CA ASP A 304 -14.36 2.65 -1.63
C ASP A 304 -14.27 2.11 -0.19
N TRP A 305 -14.28 3.05 0.76
CA TRP A 305 -14.45 2.74 2.17
C TRP A 305 -15.89 2.30 2.45
N ASP A 306 -16.08 1.06 2.90
CA ASP A 306 -17.37 0.55 3.36
C ASP A 306 -17.46 0.64 4.90
N PRO A 307 -18.24 1.57 5.46
CA PRO A 307 -18.38 1.74 6.91
C PRO A 307 -18.95 0.52 7.63
N LYS A 308 -19.66 -0.38 6.92
CA LYS A 308 -20.22 -1.61 7.51
C LYS A 308 -19.18 -2.71 7.66
N LYS A 309 -18.11 -2.69 6.86
CA LYS A 309 -17.01 -3.67 6.92
C LYS A 309 -15.85 -3.20 7.79
N HIS A 310 -15.62 -1.89 7.84
CA HIS A 310 -14.45 -1.30 8.49
C HIS A 310 -14.76 -0.56 9.79
N ASP A 311 -15.98 -0.74 10.31
CA ASP A 311 -16.54 -0.05 11.47
C ASP A 311 -16.64 1.48 11.31
N THR A 312 -17.52 2.11 12.09
CA THR A 312 -17.51 3.58 12.20
C THR A 312 -16.27 4.00 12.97
N VAL A 313 -15.28 4.56 12.27
CA VAL A 313 -14.08 5.14 12.90
C VAL A 313 -14.52 6.24 13.87
N ARG A 314 -14.36 6.00 15.18
CA ARG A 314 -14.75 6.92 16.27
C ARG A 314 -13.71 8.02 16.55
N VAL A 315 -12.62 8.08 15.77
CA VAL A 315 -11.52 9.04 15.97
C VAL A 315 -11.55 10.08 14.84
N PRO A 316 -11.31 11.39 15.09
CA PRO A 316 -11.41 12.44 14.07
C PRO A 316 -10.33 12.39 12.96
N PHE A 317 -9.52 11.33 12.90
CA PHE A 317 -8.40 11.15 11.97
C PHE A 317 -8.87 10.55 10.63
N ASN A 318 -9.74 11.31 9.95
CA ASN A 318 -10.45 10.92 8.73
C ASN A 318 -9.55 10.84 7.46
N GLN A 319 -8.30 11.32 7.50
CA GLN A 319 -7.46 11.42 6.30
C GLN A 319 -6.18 10.57 6.28
N ALA A 320 -5.62 10.15 7.44
CA ALA A 320 -4.47 9.24 7.46
C ALA A 320 -4.88 7.83 7.03
N LEU A 321 -6.00 7.35 7.57
CA LEU A 321 -6.49 5.98 7.36
C LEU A 321 -6.86 5.68 5.90
N ARG A 322 -7.38 6.65 5.13
CA ARG A 322 -7.74 6.42 3.71
C ARG A 322 -6.54 6.04 2.84
N GLY A 323 -5.35 6.57 3.11
CA GLY A 323 -4.12 6.17 2.43
C GLY A 323 -3.49 4.91 3.01
N GLN A 324 -3.67 4.68 4.31
CA GLN A 324 -3.00 3.61 5.06
C GLN A 324 -3.62 2.22 4.85
N LEU A 325 -4.90 2.11 4.51
CA LEU A 325 -5.58 0.82 4.41
C LEU A 325 -5.18 -0.01 3.18
N CYS A 326 -4.73 0.59 2.08
CA CYS A 326 -4.09 -0.22 1.03
C CYS A 326 -2.69 -0.71 1.42
N TYR A 327 -2.07 -0.12 2.46
CA TYR A 327 -0.75 -0.53 2.96
C TYR A 327 -0.84 -1.55 4.11
N GLU A 328 -1.82 -1.43 5.01
CA GLU A 328 -1.96 -2.32 6.18
C GLU A 328 -2.47 -3.73 5.84
N PHE A 329 -3.11 -3.94 4.68
CA PHE A 329 -3.51 -5.29 4.23
C PHE A 329 -2.42 -6.05 3.46
N TYR A 330 -1.22 -5.46 3.31
CA TYR A 330 -0.03 -6.17 2.86
C TYR A 330 0.91 -6.39 4.05
N ALA A 331 0.56 -7.39 4.88
CA ALA A 331 1.49 -8.04 5.80
C ALA A 331 1.68 -9.50 5.37
#